data_AF-A0A833YRC1-F1
#
_entry.id   AF-A0A833YRC1-F1
#
_cell.length_a   1.000
_cell.length_b   1.000
_cell.length_c   1.000
_cell.angle_alpha   90.00
_cell.angle_beta   90.00
_cell.angle_gamma   90.00
#
_symmetry.space_group_name_H-M   'P 1'
#
loop_
_entity.id
_entity.type
_entity.pdbx_description
1 polymer ?
#
loop_
_entity_poly.entity_id
_entity_poly.type
_entity_poly.pdbx_seq_one_letter_code
_entity_poly.pdbx_strand_id
1 'polypeptide(L)'
;MWSLATAIAFLTMTLSGGFCQEYSKILRGINGTKGFLPGGYTCPPHSQPWQAALMVQGRLLCGGVLIHPKWVITAAHCLKDGYRVYLGKHTLWQLEAVSYPQTLQCANIQLRSDEECRQVYPGRITPNMLCAGTQEGGKDSCEGDSGGPLVCNGTLYGIISWGDFPCGQPNRPGVYTRVSQYISWIQNTIRKQKTQEKKWTKGLQ
;
A
#
# COMPACT_ATOMS: atom_id res chain seq x y z
N MET A 1 -24.92 8.60 39.02
CA MET A 1 -23.58 8.03 39.26
C MET A 1 -23.44 6.86 38.30
N TRP A 2 -22.66 6.99 37.24
CA TRP A 2 -22.46 5.91 36.27
C TRP A 2 -21.46 4.93 36.88
N SER A 3 -21.80 3.65 36.96
CA SER A 3 -20.95 2.61 37.55
C SER A 3 -19.59 2.57 36.82
N LEU A 4 -18.50 2.36 37.57
CA LEU A 4 -17.14 2.19 36.98
C LEU A 4 -17.11 1.17 35.81
N ALA A 5 -18.00 0.17 35.84
CA ALA A 5 -18.15 -0.82 34.78
C ALA A 5 -18.64 -0.23 33.42
N THR A 6 -19.51 0.77 33.42
CA THR A 6 -19.97 1.40 32.16
C THR A 6 -18.91 2.32 31.57
N ALA A 7 -18.09 2.98 32.39
CA ALA A 7 -16.95 3.77 31.92
C ALA A 7 -15.87 2.91 31.25
N ILE A 8 -15.60 1.70 31.75
CA ILE A 8 -14.64 0.76 31.15
C ILE A 8 -15.15 0.24 29.80
N ALA A 9 -16.45 -0.05 29.67
CA ALA A 9 -17.04 -0.50 28.41
C ALA A 9 -16.93 0.57 27.30
N PHE A 10 -17.15 1.85 27.62
CA PHE A 10 -16.97 2.95 26.66
C PHE A 10 -15.50 3.15 26.25
N LEU A 11 -14.54 2.89 27.14
CA LEU A 11 -13.11 2.96 26.80
C LEU A 11 -12.67 1.82 25.87
N THR A 12 -13.32 0.64 25.96
CA THR A 12 -13.04 -0.49 25.05
C THR A 12 -13.70 -0.33 23.68
N MET A 13 -14.80 0.43 23.56
CA MET A 13 -15.51 0.63 22.29
C MET A 13 -14.91 1.71 21.38
N THR A 14 -13.92 2.48 21.83
CA THR A 14 -13.25 3.52 21.01
C THR A 14 -11.87 3.11 20.48
N LEU A 15 -11.39 1.89 20.77
CA LEU A 15 -10.09 1.37 20.30
C LEU A 15 -10.19 0.31 19.19
N SER A 16 -11.37 0.14 18.59
CA SER A 16 -11.54 -0.66 17.35
C SER A 16 -11.37 0.20 16.09
N GLY A 17 -10.53 1.23 16.15
CA GLY A 17 -9.94 1.82 14.94
C GLY A 17 -9.09 0.73 14.29
N GLY A 18 -9.66 0.02 13.32
CA GLY A 18 -9.02 -1.14 12.68
C GLY A 18 -7.61 -0.79 12.24
N PHE A 19 -6.61 -1.43 12.85
CA PHE A 19 -5.22 -1.24 12.48
C PHE A 19 -5.04 -1.63 11.00
N CYS A 20 -4.46 -0.72 10.24
CA CYS A 20 -4.08 -0.99 8.87
C CYS A 20 -2.58 -1.25 8.80
N GLN A 21 -2.21 -2.19 7.97
CA GLN A 21 -0.84 -2.49 7.64
C GLN A 21 -0.56 -1.92 6.26
N GLU A 22 0.41 -1.03 6.25
CA GLU A 22 1.02 -0.54 5.05
C GLU A 22 2.27 -1.36 4.76
N TYR A 23 2.46 -1.73 3.49
CA TYR A 23 3.60 -2.50 3.05
C TYR A 23 4.49 -1.63 2.18
N SER A 24 5.46 -1.03 2.86
CA SER A 24 6.39 -0.05 2.30
C SER A 24 7.82 -0.59 2.38
N LYS A 25 8.68 -0.24 1.46
CA LYS A 25 10.09 -0.58 1.37
C LYS A 25 10.91 0.70 1.18
N ILE A 26 11.12 1.48 2.25
CA ILE A 26 11.75 2.81 2.10
C ILE A 26 13.10 2.93 2.76
N LEU A 27 13.97 3.64 2.03
CA LEU A 27 15.23 4.27 2.42
C LEU A 27 15.11 5.78 2.40
N ARG A 28 16.05 6.59 2.91
CA ARG A 28 17.48 6.46 3.18
C ARG A 28 17.62 7.21 4.48
N GLY A 29 18.13 6.59 5.54
CA GLY A 29 18.40 7.32 6.78
C GLY A 29 19.29 8.51 6.42
N ILE A 30 18.76 9.72 6.56
CA ILE A 30 19.49 10.97 6.27
C ILE A 30 20.77 11.06 7.12
N ASN A 31 20.89 10.20 8.15
CA ASN A 31 21.98 10.07 9.11
C ASN A 31 22.77 8.75 9.02
N GLY A 32 22.78 8.04 7.89
CA GLY A 32 23.63 6.84 7.75
C GLY A 32 23.22 5.63 8.60
N THR A 33 22.00 5.61 9.15
CA THR A 33 21.40 4.39 9.69
C THR A 33 20.93 3.50 8.54
N LYS A 34 21.38 2.25 8.54
CA LYS A 34 20.97 1.24 7.56
C LYS A 34 19.46 1.03 7.63
N GLY A 35 18.74 1.51 6.60
CA GLY A 35 17.47 0.97 6.09
C GLY A 35 16.38 0.58 7.09
N PHE A 36 15.98 1.47 8.00
CA PHE A 36 14.85 1.24 8.88
C PHE A 36 13.84 2.38 8.76
N LEU A 37 12.57 2.03 8.55
CA LEU A 37 11.42 2.93 8.74
C LEU A 37 11.43 3.40 10.20
N PRO A 38 11.48 4.70 10.54
CA PRO A 38 11.26 5.15 11.91
C PRO A 38 9.89 4.69 12.45
N GLY A 39 9.84 3.52 13.10
CA GLY A 39 8.61 2.90 13.59
C GLY A 39 7.96 1.83 12.69
N GLY A 40 8.60 1.44 11.58
CA GLY A 40 8.25 0.23 10.84
C GLY A 40 9.06 -0.99 11.31
N TYR A 41 8.92 -2.13 10.64
CA TYR A 41 9.63 -3.37 10.97
C TYR A 41 9.78 -4.25 9.73
N THR A 42 10.73 -5.19 9.73
CA THR A 42 10.83 -6.19 8.66
C THR A 42 9.63 -7.15 8.74
N CYS A 43 8.89 -7.30 7.65
CA CYS A 43 7.75 -8.22 7.62
C CYS A 43 8.23 -9.65 7.85
N PRO A 44 7.47 -10.53 8.53
CA PRO A 44 7.80 -11.95 8.56
C PRO A 44 7.88 -12.52 7.14
N PRO A 45 8.83 -13.41 6.82
CA PRO A 45 8.93 -14.04 5.51
C PRO A 45 7.59 -14.67 5.07
N HIS A 46 7.21 -14.46 3.82
CA HIS A 46 5.97 -14.98 3.21
C HIS A 46 4.64 -14.51 3.84
N SER A 47 4.68 -13.63 4.84
CA SER A 47 3.45 -13.10 5.47
C SER A 47 2.59 -12.26 4.52
N GLN A 48 3.20 -11.72 3.44
CA GLN A 48 2.54 -10.85 2.46
C GLN A 48 2.58 -11.49 1.06
N PRO A 49 1.86 -12.59 0.82
CA PRO A 49 1.95 -13.35 -0.43
C PRO A 49 1.38 -12.59 -1.64
N TRP A 50 0.50 -11.61 -1.42
CA TRP A 50 -0.06 -10.75 -2.45
C TRP A 50 0.85 -9.60 -2.89
N GLN A 51 1.95 -9.33 -2.16
CA GLN A 51 2.87 -8.25 -2.51
C GLN A 51 3.52 -8.53 -3.87
N ALA A 52 3.44 -7.55 -4.77
CA ALA A 52 4.10 -7.58 -6.06
C ALA A 52 5.18 -6.50 -6.13
N ALA A 53 6.31 -6.83 -6.75
CA ALA A 53 7.38 -5.91 -7.09
C ALA A 53 7.43 -5.73 -8.60
N LEU A 54 7.25 -4.49 -9.07
CA LEU A 54 7.26 -4.12 -10.48
C LEU A 54 8.67 -3.63 -10.83
N MET A 55 9.40 -4.45 -11.59
CA MET A 55 10.80 -4.22 -11.93
C MET A 55 10.95 -3.88 -13.42
N VAL A 56 11.82 -2.93 -13.74
CA VAL A 56 12.23 -2.61 -15.12
C VAL A 56 13.74 -2.56 -15.16
N GLN A 57 14.36 -3.28 -16.11
CA GLN A 57 15.82 -3.33 -16.27
C GLN A 57 16.59 -3.65 -14.96
N GLY A 58 16.00 -4.49 -14.09
CA GLY A 58 16.62 -4.87 -12.81
C GLY A 58 16.47 -3.84 -11.68
N ARG A 59 15.78 -2.71 -11.92
CA ARG A 59 15.43 -1.70 -10.91
C ARG A 59 13.99 -1.86 -10.45
N LEU A 60 13.76 -1.73 -9.14
CA LEU A 60 12.40 -1.65 -8.58
C LEU A 60 11.83 -0.27 -8.85
N LEU A 61 10.66 -0.21 -9.49
CA LEU A 61 9.99 1.06 -9.75
C LEU A 61 8.82 1.29 -8.81
N CYS A 62 7.99 0.26 -8.63
CA CYS A 62 6.74 0.37 -7.89
C CYS A 62 6.39 -0.94 -7.20
N GLY A 63 5.52 -0.84 -6.22
CA GLY A 63 4.78 -1.96 -5.66
C GLY A 63 3.56 -2.33 -6.51
N GLY A 64 2.93 -3.41 -6.11
CA GLY A 64 1.67 -3.87 -6.67
C GLY A 64 1.01 -4.89 -5.75
N VAL A 65 -0.23 -5.25 -6.10
CA VAL A 65 -1.04 -6.21 -5.33
C VAL A 65 -1.63 -7.25 -6.26
N LEU A 66 -1.35 -8.52 -6.01
CA LEU A 66 -2.00 -9.64 -6.69
C LEU A 66 -3.45 -9.75 -6.22
N ILE A 67 -4.40 -9.54 -7.13
CA ILE A 67 -5.85 -9.61 -6.84
C ILE A 67 -6.55 -10.76 -7.57
N HIS A 68 -5.84 -11.40 -8.51
CA HIS A 68 -6.31 -12.57 -9.26
C HIS A 68 -5.07 -13.32 -9.77
N PRO A 69 -5.13 -14.65 -10.05
CA PRO A 69 -4.01 -15.43 -10.60
C PRO A 69 -3.31 -14.88 -11.85
N LYS A 70 -3.89 -13.89 -12.53
CA LYS A 70 -3.36 -13.26 -13.74
C LYS A 70 -3.37 -11.72 -13.67
N TRP A 71 -3.73 -11.13 -12.53
CA TRP A 71 -3.88 -9.68 -12.41
C TRP A 71 -3.21 -9.14 -11.16
N VAL A 72 -2.31 -8.19 -11.40
CA VAL A 72 -1.75 -7.30 -10.39
C VAL A 72 -2.31 -5.91 -10.62
N ILE A 73 -2.70 -5.24 -9.54
CA ILE A 73 -3.04 -3.81 -9.56
C ILE A 73 -1.88 -3.00 -8.98
N THR A 74 -1.73 -1.79 -9.50
CA THR A 74 -0.70 -0.81 -9.10
C THR A 74 -1.25 0.60 -9.35
N ALA A 75 -0.49 1.63 -9.00
CA ALA A 75 -0.87 3.01 -9.27
C ALA A 75 -0.67 3.36 -10.76
N ALA A 76 -1.51 4.23 -11.33
CA ALA A 76 -1.44 4.54 -12.76
C ALA A 76 -0.11 5.19 -13.17
N HIS A 77 0.49 6.01 -12.31
CA HIS A 77 1.81 6.62 -12.57
C HIS A 77 2.98 5.62 -12.53
N CYS A 78 2.71 4.38 -12.12
CA CYS A 78 3.62 3.24 -12.22
C CYS A 78 3.50 2.50 -13.56
N LEU A 79 2.85 3.04 -14.59
CA LEU A 79 2.77 2.37 -15.89
C LEU A 79 4.02 2.69 -16.73
N LYS A 80 4.75 1.66 -17.14
CA LYS A 80 5.92 1.68 -18.02
C LYS A 80 6.01 0.37 -18.81
N ASP A 81 6.78 0.38 -19.88
CA ASP A 81 7.06 -0.82 -20.67
C ASP A 81 8.17 -1.69 -20.04
N GLY A 82 8.17 -2.98 -20.40
CA GLY A 82 9.23 -3.91 -20.00
C GLY A 82 9.14 -4.40 -18.56
N TYR A 83 7.96 -4.36 -17.94
CA TYR A 83 7.77 -4.86 -16.59
C TYR A 83 8.08 -6.35 -16.45
N ARG A 84 8.85 -6.67 -15.41
CA ARG A 84 8.89 -8.00 -14.79
C ARG A 84 8.25 -7.89 -13.41
N VAL A 85 7.22 -8.69 -13.19
CA VAL A 85 6.48 -8.72 -11.92
C VAL A 85 6.97 -9.89 -11.08
N TYR A 86 7.40 -9.60 -9.85
CA TYR A 86 7.83 -10.61 -8.88
C TYR A 86 6.82 -10.66 -7.73
N LEU A 87 6.24 -11.84 -7.49
CA LEU A 87 5.18 -12.04 -6.50
C LEU A 87 5.71 -12.71 -5.23
N GLY A 88 5.22 -12.27 -4.06
CA GLY A 88 5.44 -12.93 -2.77
C GLY A 88 6.91 -13.01 -2.33
N LYS A 89 7.79 -12.20 -2.92
CA LYS A 89 9.22 -12.20 -2.58
C LYS A 89 9.44 -11.47 -1.26
N HIS A 90 10.12 -12.13 -0.33
CA HIS A 90 10.55 -11.49 0.90
C HIS A 90 11.84 -10.68 0.72
N THR A 91 12.76 -11.15 -0.13
CA THR A 91 14.00 -10.45 -0.49
C THR A 91 14.05 -10.24 -2.00
N LEU A 92 14.45 -9.04 -2.42
CA LEU A 92 14.71 -8.71 -3.82
C LEU A 92 16.20 -8.45 -4.03
N TRP A 93 16.80 -9.17 -4.98
CA TRP A 93 18.15 -8.88 -5.46
C TRP A 93 18.06 -7.75 -6.49
N GLN A 94 18.61 -6.59 -6.15
CA GLN A 94 18.72 -5.44 -7.07
C GLN A 94 20.14 -5.42 -7.65
N LEU A 95 20.24 -5.15 -8.96
CA LEU A 95 21.53 -5.01 -9.66
C LEU A 95 22.25 -3.70 -9.34
N GLU A 96 21.60 -2.77 -8.64
CA GLU A 96 22.17 -1.46 -8.33
C GLU A 96 22.55 -1.29 -6.86
N ALA A 97 23.67 -0.61 -6.65
CA ALA A 97 24.26 -0.24 -5.36
C ALA A 97 23.48 0.87 -4.64
N VAL A 98 22.15 0.87 -4.70
CA VAL A 98 21.32 1.75 -3.86
C VAL A 98 20.98 0.97 -2.59
N SER A 99 21.20 1.58 -1.43
CA SER A 99 21.24 0.90 -0.14
C SER A 99 19.86 0.49 0.39
N TYR A 100 18.94 -0.06 -0.43
CA TYR A 100 17.54 -0.34 -0.05
C TYR A 100 17.49 -1.51 0.93
N PRO A 101 16.55 -1.54 1.91
CA PRO A 101 16.37 -2.77 2.66
C PRO A 101 16.03 -3.81 1.61
N GLN A 102 16.85 -4.84 1.48
CA GLN A 102 16.62 -5.86 0.45
C GLN A 102 15.38 -6.68 0.80
N THR A 103 15.04 -6.73 2.09
CA THR A 103 13.87 -7.37 2.66
C THR A 103 12.64 -6.45 2.69
N LEU A 104 11.46 -7.05 2.55
CA LEU A 104 10.17 -6.35 2.64
C LEU A 104 9.96 -5.75 4.04
N GLN A 105 9.58 -4.47 4.12
CA GLN A 105 9.23 -3.80 5.37
C GLN A 105 7.71 -3.60 5.48
N CYS A 106 7.26 -3.48 6.73
CA CYS A 106 5.87 -3.37 7.15
C CYS A 106 5.76 -2.19 8.13
N ALA A 107 4.64 -1.47 8.07
CA ALA A 107 4.30 -0.43 9.04
C ALA A 107 2.85 -0.60 9.48
N ASN A 108 2.62 -0.50 10.79
CA ASN A 108 1.26 -0.43 11.33
C ASN A 108 0.86 1.05 11.40
N ILE A 109 -0.17 1.43 10.63
CA ILE A 109 -0.71 2.78 10.52
C ILE A 109 -2.22 2.77 10.72
N GLN A 110 -2.83 3.95 10.75
CA GLN A 110 -4.27 4.12 10.98
C GLN A 110 -4.91 4.82 9.78
N LEU A 111 -6.14 4.42 9.44
CA LEU A 111 -6.97 5.20 8.53
C LEU A 111 -7.30 6.54 9.18
N ARG A 112 -7.15 7.61 8.42
CA ARG A 112 -7.60 8.94 8.81
C ARG A 112 -8.99 9.18 8.23
N SER A 113 -9.79 9.97 8.92
CA SER A 113 -11.10 10.33 8.39
C SER A 113 -10.96 11.19 7.14
N ASP A 114 -11.97 11.15 6.27
CA ASP A 114 -12.02 12.00 5.07
C ASP A 114 -11.94 13.49 5.40
N GLU A 115 -12.49 13.89 6.55
CA GLU A 115 -12.46 15.26 7.05
C GLU A 115 -11.04 15.68 7.40
N GLU A 116 -10.34 14.90 8.25
CA GLU A 116 -8.94 15.16 8.59
C GLU A 116 -8.06 15.19 7.34
N CYS A 117 -8.28 14.26 6.40
CA CYS A 117 -7.54 14.20 5.14
C CYS A 117 -7.72 15.48 4.31
N ARG A 118 -8.94 16.02 4.19
CA ARG A 118 -9.23 17.28 3.49
C ARG A 118 -8.67 18.50 4.22
N GLN A 119 -8.65 18.49 5.55
CA GLN A 119 -8.06 19.57 6.34
C GLN A 119 -6.54 19.64 6.13
N VAL A 120 -5.86 18.49 6.08
CA VAL A 120 -4.41 18.41 5.84
C VAL A 120 -4.05 18.74 4.38
N TYR A 121 -4.91 18.36 3.43
CA TYR A 121 -4.70 18.56 1.99
C TYR A 121 -5.88 19.32 1.32
N PRO A 122 -6.06 20.63 1.61
CA PRO A 122 -7.20 21.39 1.10
C PRO A 122 -7.28 21.40 -0.42
N GLY A 123 -8.45 21.08 -0.96
CA GLY A 123 -8.72 21.09 -2.41
C GLY A 123 -8.04 19.97 -3.22
N ARG A 124 -7.28 19.08 -2.59
CA ARG A 124 -6.52 18.02 -3.28
C ARG A 124 -7.08 16.61 -3.09
N ILE A 125 -7.95 16.40 -2.09
CA ILE A 125 -8.54 15.10 -1.78
C ILE A 125 -9.90 14.94 -2.46
N THR A 126 -10.06 13.82 -3.18
CA THR A 126 -11.30 13.44 -3.87
C THR A 126 -11.99 12.27 -3.16
N PRO A 127 -13.29 12.00 -3.43
CA PRO A 127 -13.98 10.81 -2.90
C PRO A 127 -13.34 9.46 -3.28
N ASN A 128 -12.52 9.45 -4.33
CA ASN A 128 -11.78 8.27 -4.80
C ASN A 128 -10.46 8.04 -4.06
N MET A 129 -10.16 8.86 -3.05
CA MET A 129 -8.93 8.79 -2.25
C MET A 129 -9.27 8.50 -0.79
N LEU A 130 -8.29 7.98 -0.06
CA LEU A 130 -8.29 7.85 1.40
C LEU A 130 -6.91 8.24 1.94
N CYS A 131 -6.85 8.63 3.21
CA CYS A 131 -5.60 8.91 3.91
C CYS A 131 -5.31 7.82 4.95
N ALA A 132 -4.04 7.48 5.11
CA ALA A 132 -3.59 6.65 6.23
C ALA A 132 -2.21 7.10 6.71
N GLY A 133 -1.97 7.01 8.01
CA GLY A 133 -0.72 7.44 8.64
C GLY A 133 -0.87 7.58 10.15
N THR A 134 0.24 7.72 10.84
CA THR A 134 0.27 8.00 12.29
C THR A 134 0.32 9.50 12.55
N GLN A 135 -0.31 9.95 13.63
CA GLN A 135 -0.33 11.39 13.96
C GLN A 135 1.06 11.87 14.41
N GLU A 136 1.83 10.98 15.05
CA GLU A 136 3.21 11.19 15.46
C GLU A 136 4.18 11.23 14.26
N GLY A 137 3.75 10.78 13.08
CA GLY A 137 4.62 10.56 11.92
C GLY A 137 5.53 9.36 12.10
N GLY A 138 6.67 9.37 11.40
CA GLY A 138 7.67 8.30 11.37
C GLY A 138 7.34 7.13 10.44
N LYS A 139 6.05 6.84 10.25
CA LYS A 139 5.56 5.73 9.41
C LYS A 139 4.81 6.25 8.19
N ASP A 140 5.38 6.06 7.02
CA ASP A 140 4.79 6.50 5.76
C ASP A 140 5.43 5.76 4.57
N SER A 141 4.70 5.73 3.46
CA SER A 141 5.23 5.35 2.16
C SER A 141 6.13 6.44 1.57
N CYS A 142 6.98 6.08 0.61
CA CYS A 142 7.93 6.98 -0.05
C CYS A 142 8.38 6.33 -1.37
N GLU A 143 9.48 6.82 -1.93
CA GLU A 143 9.97 6.39 -3.23
C GLU A 143 10.16 4.87 -3.35
N GLY A 144 9.50 4.28 -4.36
CA GLY A 144 9.54 2.85 -4.68
C GLY A 144 8.31 2.05 -4.25
N ASP A 145 7.46 2.59 -3.37
CA ASP A 145 6.28 1.88 -2.84
C ASP A 145 4.97 2.23 -3.51
N SER A 146 4.97 3.27 -4.32
CA SER A 146 3.84 3.62 -5.18
C SER A 146 3.25 2.37 -5.82
N GLY A 147 1.92 2.21 -5.73
CA GLY A 147 1.22 1.05 -6.23
C GLY A 147 1.14 -0.14 -5.28
N GLY A 148 1.85 -0.13 -4.15
CA GLY A 148 1.77 -1.17 -3.13
C GLY A 148 0.45 -1.15 -2.33
N PRO A 149 0.19 -2.19 -1.53
CA PRO A 149 -1.06 -2.35 -0.79
C PRO A 149 -1.12 -1.55 0.51
N LEU A 150 -2.31 -1.06 0.83
CA LEU A 150 -2.76 -0.79 2.19
C LEU A 150 -3.83 -1.81 2.57
N VAL A 151 -3.54 -2.69 3.53
CA VAL A 151 -4.45 -3.75 3.96
C VAL A 151 -4.89 -3.52 5.39
N CYS A 152 -6.18 -3.57 5.63
CA CYS A 152 -6.78 -3.46 6.96
C CYS A 152 -7.54 -4.75 7.24
N ASN A 153 -7.18 -5.44 8.32
CA ASN A 153 -7.79 -6.73 8.72
C ASN A 153 -7.91 -7.74 7.55
N GLY A 154 -6.81 -7.93 6.80
CA GLY A 154 -6.75 -8.85 5.65
C GLY A 154 -7.49 -8.38 4.38
N THR A 155 -8.14 -7.22 4.40
CA THR A 155 -8.84 -6.66 3.23
C THR A 155 -8.02 -5.52 2.62
N LEU A 156 -7.97 -5.46 1.29
CA LEU A 156 -7.29 -4.39 0.57
C LEU A 156 -8.16 -3.12 0.53
N TYR A 157 -7.72 -2.07 1.21
CA TYR A 157 -8.44 -0.78 1.30
C TYR A 157 -7.90 0.25 0.32
N GLY A 158 -6.57 0.29 0.16
CA GLY A 158 -5.89 1.34 -0.57
C GLY A 158 -4.76 0.83 -1.47
N ILE A 159 -4.46 1.63 -2.50
CA ILE A 159 -3.25 1.52 -3.30
C ILE A 159 -2.41 2.77 -3.06
N ILE A 160 -1.16 2.61 -2.63
CA ILE A 160 -0.24 3.72 -2.34
C ILE A 160 -0.15 4.61 -3.58
N SER A 161 -0.40 5.91 -3.42
CA SER A 161 -0.48 6.84 -4.55
C SER A 161 0.55 7.96 -4.43
N TRP A 162 0.41 8.82 -3.43
CA TRP A 162 1.29 9.96 -3.23
C TRP A 162 1.29 10.41 -1.77
N GLY A 163 2.23 11.28 -1.41
CA GLY A 163 2.36 11.85 -0.08
C GLY A 163 3.25 13.10 -0.14
N ASP A 164 3.62 13.62 1.02
CA ASP A 164 4.58 14.73 1.09
C ASP A 164 6.02 14.24 1.11
N PHE A 165 6.92 15.14 0.71
CA PHE A 165 8.35 14.96 0.91
C PHE A 165 8.86 16.04 1.89
N PRO A 166 9.66 15.69 2.91
CA PRO A 166 10.10 14.34 3.30
C PRO A 166 8.95 13.45 3.78
N CYS A 167 9.05 12.14 3.53
CA CYS A 167 8.05 11.15 3.93
C CYS A 167 8.04 10.95 5.46
N GLY A 168 6.90 10.56 6.04
CA GLY A 168 6.81 10.27 7.48
C GLY A 168 6.72 11.50 8.37
N GLN A 169 6.28 12.63 7.83
CA GLN A 169 6.07 13.84 8.61
C GLN A 169 4.92 13.68 9.63
N PRO A 170 5.04 14.26 10.84
CA PRO A 170 3.96 14.25 11.81
C PRO A 170 2.69 14.90 11.26
N ASN A 171 1.54 14.26 11.48
CA ASN A 171 0.22 14.71 11.04
C ASN A 171 0.09 14.96 9.52
N ARG A 172 0.95 14.34 8.71
CA ARG A 172 0.90 14.37 7.23
C ARG A 172 0.76 12.93 6.72
N PRO A 173 -0.47 12.41 6.60
CA PRO A 173 -0.70 11.01 6.22
C PRO A 173 -0.48 10.80 4.72
N GLY A 174 -0.03 9.61 4.34
CA GLY A 174 0.00 9.19 2.95
C GLY A 174 -1.39 9.15 2.31
N VAL A 175 -1.45 9.35 1.00
CA VAL A 175 -2.69 9.34 0.22
C VAL A 175 -2.73 8.14 -0.72
N TYR A 176 -3.85 7.43 -0.67
CA TYR A 176 -4.06 6.16 -1.37
C TYR A 176 -5.29 6.26 -2.26
N THR A 177 -5.28 5.52 -3.37
CA THR A 177 -6.51 5.27 -4.14
C THR A 177 -7.44 4.37 -3.33
N ARG A 178 -8.70 4.80 -3.14
CA ARG A 178 -9.71 4.06 -2.39
C ARG A 178 -10.26 2.90 -3.21
N VAL A 179 -9.83 1.67 -2.92
CA VAL A 179 -10.14 0.48 -3.73
C VAL A 179 -11.63 0.19 -3.82
N SER A 180 -12.40 0.50 -2.78
CA SER A 180 -13.86 0.29 -2.77
C SER A 180 -14.59 1.03 -3.90
N GLN A 181 -14.08 2.17 -4.36
CA GLN A 181 -14.65 2.94 -5.47
C GLN A 181 -14.40 2.30 -6.85
N TYR A 182 -13.48 1.33 -6.93
CA TYR A 182 -13.04 0.74 -8.19
C TYR A 182 -13.40 -0.75 -8.33
N ILE A 183 -14.04 -1.37 -7.34
CA ILE A 183 -14.36 -2.82 -7.36
C ILE A 183 -15.13 -3.22 -8.62
N SER A 184 -16.18 -2.48 -8.98
CA SER A 184 -16.98 -2.76 -10.17
C SER A 184 -16.16 -2.69 -11.46
N TRP A 185 -15.23 -1.72 -11.55
CA TRP A 185 -14.33 -1.61 -12.69
C TRP A 185 -13.33 -2.77 -12.73
N ILE A 186 -12.70 -3.09 -11.61
CA ILE A 186 -11.74 -4.21 -11.48
C ILE A 186 -12.39 -5.52 -11.93
N GLN A 187 -13.56 -5.86 -11.39
CA GLN A 187 -14.26 -7.10 -11.71
C GLN A 187 -14.63 -7.19 -13.19
N ASN A 188 -15.11 -6.08 -13.77
CA ASN A 188 -15.46 -6.03 -15.19
C ASN A 188 -14.23 -6.18 -16.09
N THR A 189 -13.10 -5.58 -15.73
CA THR A 189 -11.84 -5.69 -16.47
C THR A 189 -11.34 -7.13 -16.48
N ILE A 190 -11.30 -7.79 -15.31
CA ILE A 190 -10.89 -9.20 -15.19
C ILE A 190 -11.81 -10.11 -16.03
N ARG A 191 -13.13 -9.88 -15.96
CA ARG A 191 -14.12 -10.68 -16.71
C ARG A 191 -13.97 -10.53 -18.22
N LYS A 192 -13.78 -9.29 -18.71
CA LYS A 192 -13.65 -9.02 -20.16
C LYS A 192 -12.45 -9.76 -20.76
N GLN A 193 -11.30 -9.77 -20.08
CA GLN A 193 -10.12 -10.49 -20.58
C GLN A 193 -10.33 -12.01 -20.61
N LYS A 194 -10.99 -12.60 -19.59
CA LYS A 194 -11.35 -14.03 -19.61
C LYS A 194 -12.18 -14.40 -20.85
N THR A 195 -13.10 -13.53 -21.26
CA THR A 195 -13.92 -13.76 -22.45
C THR A 195 -13.09 -13.66 -23.73
N GLN A 196 -12.15 -12.71 -23.81
CA GLN A 196 -11.26 -12.57 -24.96
C GLN A 196 -10.29 -13.76 -25.09
N GLU A 197 -9.67 -14.19 -23.99
CA GLU A 197 -8.84 -15.40 -23.96
C GLU A 197 -9.63 -16.63 -24.44
N LYS A 198 -10.86 -16.83 -23.95
CA LYS A 198 -11.72 -17.94 -24.40
C LYS A 198 -12.06 -17.87 -25.88
N LYS A 199 -12.34 -16.67 -26.42
CA LYS A 199 -12.59 -16.47 -27.86
C LYS A 199 -11.36 -16.85 -28.69
N TRP A 200 -10.16 -16.44 -28.26
CA TRP A 200 -8.92 -16.81 -28.91
C TRP A 200 -8.66 -18.32 -28.88
N THR A 201 -8.83 -18.97 -27.73
CA THR A 201 -8.64 -20.42 -27.60
C THR A 201 -9.66 -21.26 -28.39
N LYS A 202 -10.80 -20.67 -28.77
CA LYS A 202 -11.83 -21.31 -29.60
C LYS A 202 -11.72 -20.97 -31.09
N GLY A 203 -10.74 -20.13 -31.49
CA GLY A 203 -10.62 -19.56 -32.84
C GLY A 203 -9.66 -20.29 -33.80
N LEU A 204 -9.35 -21.56 -33.56
CA LEU A 204 -8.58 -22.42 -34.47
C LEU A 204 -9.27 -23.81 -34.60
N GLN A 205 -10.55 -23.80 -34.98
CA GLN A 205 -11.25 -24.98 -35.49
C GLN A 205 -11.78 -24.69 -36.89
#